data_AF-A0A367IL69-F1
#
_entry.id   AF-A0A367IL69-F1
#
_cell.length_a   1.000
_cell.length_b   1.000
_cell.length_c   1.000
_cell.angle_alpha   90.00
_cell.angle_beta   90.00
_cell.angle_gamma   90.00
#
_symmetry.space_group_name_H-M   'P 1'
#
loop_
_entity.id
_entity.type
_entity.pdbx_description
1 polymer ?
#
loop_
_entity_poly.entity_id
_entity_poly.type
_entity_poly.pdbx_seq_one_letter_code
_entity_poly.pdbx_strand_id
1 'polypeptide(L)'
;MTRKIVPYVSLASIIDGLDLLVRRKKQTSINTSLLYLFKFYMLCELALEVKNDYEGVLKTSIDDLYLVTNDVDPIDISSIQLMLWKNGDYFYKKGDYKNALSWYCHTSSILTNTTTDPNNVLVLSRKLAACYAHHSDYDLAIECLEKAINIHLSLAQDFLSLIQW
;
A
#
# COMPACT_ATOMS: atom_id res chain seq x y z
N MET A 1 -44.19 3.56 -16.03
CA MET A 1 -42.92 2.91 -16.43
C MET A 1 -42.01 2.89 -15.21
N THR A 2 -41.97 1.76 -14.51
CA THR A 2 -41.19 1.57 -13.29
C THR A 2 -39.71 1.43 -13.62
N ARG A 3 -38.91 2.38 -13.12
CA ARG A 3 -37.45 2.32 -13.14
C ARG A 3 -37.04 1.06 -12.37
N LYS A 4 -36.54 0.02 -13.06
CA LYS A 4 -35.87 -1.12 -12.41
C LYS A 4 -34.59 -0.57 -11.79
N ILE A 5 -34.67 -0.16 -10.53
CA ILE A 5 -33.49 0.08 -9.70
C ILE A 5 -32.97 -1.30 -9.35
N VAL A 6 -32.00 -1.79 -10.13
CA VAL A 6 -31.18 -2.93 -9.70
C VAL A 6 -30.51 -2.47 -8.41
N PRO A 7 -30.66 -3.17 -7.27
CA PRO A 7 -30.00 -2.77 -6.05
C PRO A 7 -28.50 -2.91 -6.30
N TYR A 8 -27.77 -1.80 -6.31
CA TYR A 8 -26.32 -1.83 -6.28
C TYR A 8 -25.92 -2.68 -5.07
N VAL A 9 -25.26 -3.81 -5.30
CA VAL A 9 -24.63 -4.57 -4.21
C VAL A 9 -23.61 -3.63 -3.59
N SER A 10 -23.72 -3.38 -2.29
CA SER A 10 -22.75 -2.49 -1.63
C SER A 10 -21.35 -3.09 -1.74
N LEU A 11 -20.33 -2.24 -1.87
CA LEU A 11 -18.93 -2.67 -1.93
C LEU A 11 -18.54 -3.50 -0.69
N ALA A 12 -19.12 -3.19 0.47
CA ALA A 12 -19.00 -3.99 1.68
C ALA A 12 -19.54 -5.42 1.52
N SER A 13 -20.73 -5.59 0.92
CA SER A 13 -21.31 -6.92 0.67
C SER A 13 -20.48 -7.75 -0.32
N ILE A 14 -19.77 -7.11 -1.25
CA ILE A 14 -18.82 -7.79 -2.15
C ILE A 14 -17.60 -8.28 -1.36
N ILE A 15 -17.05 -7.46 -0.45
CA ILE A 15 -15.92 -7.82 0.41
C ILE A 15 -16.27 -9.00 1.32
N ASP A 16 -17.45 -8.98 1.96
CA ASP A 16 -17.93 -10.09 2.80
C ASP A 16 -18.04 -11.40 2.01
N GLY A 17 -18.49 -11.31 0.75
CA GLY A 17 -18.56 -12.45 -0.16
C GLY A 17 -17.19 -13.02 -0.51
N LEU A 18 -16.20 -12.14 -0.77
CA LEU A 18 -14.81 -12.54 -1.01
C LEU A 18 -14.20 -13.20 0.23
N ASP A 19 -14.47 -12.68 1.43
CA ASP A 19 -14.01 -13.29 2.68
C ASP A 19 -14.56 -14.71 2.89
N LEU A 20 -15.83 -14.92 2.56
CA LEU A 20 -16.43 -16.25 2.60
C LEU A 20 -15.77 -17.20 1.59
N LEU A 21 -15.45 -16.73 0.39
CA LEU A 21 -14.77 -17.53 -0.64
C LEU A 21 -13.34 -17.90 -0.21
N VAL A 22 -12.58 -16.92 0.32
CA VAL A 22 -11.22 -17.11 0.85
C VAL A 22 -11.24 -18.13 2.00
N ARG A 23 -12.20 -18.04 2.94
CA ARG A 23 -12.32 -18.97 4.08
C ARG A 23 -12.73 -20.40 3.66
N ARG A 24 -13.45 -20.55 2.54
CA ARG A 24 -13.90 -21.85 2.01
C ARG A 24 -12.80 -22.62 1.24
N LYS A 25 -11.53 -22.20 1.35
CA LYS A 25 -10.29 -22.76 0.76
C LYS A 25 -10.23 -24.28 0.58
N LYS A 26 -10.98 -25.07 1.37
CA LYS A 26 -10.99 -26.55 1.35
C LYS A 26 -11.67 -27.22 0.14
N GLN A 27 -12.38 -26.52 -0.76
CA GLN A 27 -13.23 -27.20 -1.75
C GLN A 27 -13.07 -26.80 -3.23
N THR A 28 -12.21 -25.84 -3.60
CA THR A 28 -12.18 -25.35 -4.99
C THR A 28 -10.78 -25.04 -5.52
N SER A 29 -10.55 -25.31 -6.82
CA SER A 29 -9.32 -25.04 -7.59
C SER A 29 -9.09 -23.56 -7.95
N ILE A 30 -9.64 -22.63 -7.18
CA ILE A 30 -9.59 -21.19 -7.49
C ILE A 30 -8.20 -20.65 -7.11
N ASN A 31 -7.60 -19.86 -8.01
CA ASN A 31 -6.34 -19.17 -7.73
C ASN A 31 -6.57 -18.17 -6.59
N THR A 32 -6.09 -18.55 -5.41
CA THR A 32 -6.31 -17.83 -4.16
C THR A 32 -5.65 -16.45 -4.19
N SER A 33 -4.52 -16.33 -4.86
CA SER A 33 -3.75 -15.09 -5.03
C SER A 33 -4.56 -14.03 -5.77
N LEU A 34 -5.31 -14.43 -6.80
CA LEU A 34 -6.20 -13.54 -7.54
C LEU A 34 -7.38 -13.04 -6.69
N LEU A 35 -7.92 -13.87 -5.79
CA LEU A 35 -9.00 -13.46 -4.88
C LEU A 35 -8.51 -12.42 -3.87
N TYR A 36 -7.32 -12.63 -3.29
CA TYR A 36 -6.71 -11.65 -2.38
C TYR A 36 -6.37 -10.34 -3.10
N LEU A 37 -5.82 -10.41 -4.31
CA LEU A 37 -5.56 -9.23 -5.14
C LEU A 37 -6.85 -8.45 -5.43
N PHE A 38 -7.91 -9.16 -5.82
CA PHE A 38 -9.19 -8.53 -6.14
C PHE A 38 -9.84 -7.91 -4.89
N LYS A 39 -9.82 -8.61 -3.75
CA LYS A 39 -10.27 -8.06 -2.47
C LYS A 39 -9.49 -6.80 -2.11
N PHE A 40 -8.17 -6.83 -2.24
CA PHE A 40 -7.29 -5.71 -1.93
C PHE A 40 -7.57 -4.50 -2.85
N TYR A 41 -7.76 -4.72 -4.15
CA TYR A 41 -8.16 -3.69 -5.11
C TYR A 41 -9.45 -2.99 -4.71
N MET A 42 -10.48 -3.78 -4.40
CA MET A 42 -11.79 -3.25 -4.01
C MET A 42 -11.74 -2.45 -2.70
N LEU A 43 -10.90 -2.86 -1.75
CA LEU A 43 -10.69 -2.12 -0.50
C LEU A 43 -9.95 -0.79 -0.71
N CYS A 44 -8.95 -0.75 -1.60
CA CYS A 44 -8.26 0.48 -1.94
C CYS A 44 -9.22 1.51 -2.56
N GLU A 45 -10.06 1.10 -3.51
CA GLU A 45 -11.06 1.98 -4.14
C GLU A 45 -12.07 2.48 -3.10
N LEU A 46 -12.58 1.60 -2.23
CA LEU A 46 -13.49 1.99 -1.14
C LEU A 46 -12.89 3.03 -0.20
N ALA A 47 -11.61 2.85 0.18
CA ALA A 47 -10.90 3.75 1.08
C ALA A 47 -10.70 5.17 0.50
N LEU A 48 -10.72 5.31 -0.83
CA LEU A 48 -10.66 6.61 -1.50
C LEU A 48 -12.02 7.32 -1.51
N GLU A 49 -13.12 6.58 -1.59
CA GLU A 49 -14.48 7.11 -1.66
C GLU A 49 -15.04 7.53 -0.30
N VAL A 50 -14.75 6.75 0.74
CA VAL A 50 -15.29 6.97 2.08
C VAL A 50 -14.18 7.48 3.00
N LYS A 51 -14.28 8.73 3.46
CA LYS A 51 -13.34 9.36 4.42
C LYS A 51 -13.31 8.72 5.82
N ASN A 52 -13.78 7.48 5.96
CA ASN A 52 -13.86 6.75 7.23
C ASN A 52 -12.65 5.85 7.46
N ASP A 53 -12.55 5.38 8.70
CA ASP A 53 -11.57 4.50 9.34
C ASP A 53 -11.47 3.09 8.69
N TYR A 54 -11.10 3.03 7.41
CA TYR A 54 -10.75 1.80 6.70
C TYR A 54 -9.26 1.45 6.86
N GLU A 55 -8.48 2.28 7.55
CA GLU A 55 -7.08 2.01 7.86
C GLU A 55 -6.93 0.65 8.57
N GLY A 56 -7.81 0.34 9.51
CA GLY A 56 -7.85 -0.97 10.16
C GLY A 56 -8.11 -2.13 9.19
N VAL A 57 -9.09 -2.00 8.30
CA VAL A 57 -9.49 -3.05 7.35
C VAL A 57 -8.41 -3.27 6.28
N LEU A 58 -7.81 -2.18 5.78
CA LEU A 58 -6.67 -2.23 4.88
C LEU A 58 -5.48 -2.90 5.54
N LYS A 59 -5.15 -2.49 6.77
CA LYS A 59 -4.07 -3.10 7.56
C LYS A 59 -4.28 -4.60 7.73
N THR A 60 -5.46 -5.04 8.17
CA THR A 60 -5.76 -6.47 8.29
C THR A 60 -5.68 -7.20 6.95
N SER A 61 -6.11 -6.57 5.85
CA SER A 61 -6.03 -7.18 4.52
C SER A 61 -4.60 -7.28 3.99
N ILE A 62 -3.73 -6.33 4.38
CA ILE A 62 -2.29 -6.37 4.09
C ILE A 62 -1.61 -7.43 4.96
N ASP A 63 -1.96 -7.55 6.24
CA ASP A 63 -1.49 -8.61 7.14
C ASP A 63 -1.90 -9.99 6.62
N ASP A 64 -3.14 -10.15 6.16
CA ASP A 64 -3.60 -11.36 5.49
C ASP A 64 -2.78 -11.65 4.24
N LEU A 65 -2.49 -10.62 3.44
CA LEU A 65 -1.68 -10.75 2.23
C LEU A 65 -0.27 -11.24 2.58
N TYR A 66 0.36 -10.70 3.64
CA TYR A 66 1.65 -11.16 4.16
C TYR A 66 1.70 -12.65 4.49
N LEU A 67 0.62 -13.19 5.06
CA LEU A 67 0.57 -14.61 5.39
C LEU A 67 0.57 -15.51 4.15
N VAL A 68 0.17 -14.98 2.99
CA VAL A 68 0.12 -15.72 1.72
C VAL A 68 1.10 -15.19 0.67
N THR A 69 1.99 -14.23 0.96
CA THR A 69 2.89 -13.65 -0.07
C THR A 69 3.77 -14.69 -0.76
N ASN A 70 4.10 -15.79 -0.09
CA ASN A 70 4.86 -16.90 -0.68
C ASN A 70 4.07 -17.69 -1.73
N ASP A 71 2.74 -17.62 -1.68
CA ASP A 71 1.81 -18.26 -2.63
C ASP A 71 1.31 -17.27 -3.71
N VAL A 72 1.67 -15.98 -3.61
CA VAL A 72 1.25 -14.93 -4.55
C VAL A 72 2.27 -14.78 -5.68
N ASP A 73 1.79 -14.66 -6.91
CA ASP A 73 2.66 -14.48 -8.08
C ASP A 73 3.44 -13.15 -7.95
N PRO A 74 4.75 -13.10 -8.24
CA PRO A 74 5.53 -11.87 -8.25
C PRO A 74 4.90 -10.72 -9.04
N ILE A 75 4.14 -11.02 -10.11
CA ILE A 75 3.42 -9.99 -10.88
C ILE A 75 2.27 -9.35 -10.10
N ASP A 76 1.60 -10.13 -9.26
CA ASP A 76 0.52 -9.68 -8.39
C ASP A 76 1.09 -8.82 -7.25
N ILE A 77 2.23 -9.24 -6.68
CA ILE A 77 2.96 -8.46 -5.66
C ILE A 77 3.35 -7.08 -6.19
N SER A 78 3.93 -7.02 -7.39
CA SER A 78 4.33 -5.76 -8.02
C SER A 78 3.13 -4.83 -8.25
N SER A 79 1.99 -5.41 -8.63
CA SER A 79 0.73 -4.68 -8.82
C SER A 79 0.20 -4.08 -7.50
N ILE A 80 0.28 -4.85 -6.41
CA ILE A 80 -0.11 -4.41 -5.06
C ILE A 80 0.77 -3.27 -4.58
N GLN A 81 2.10 -3.39 -4.74
CA GLN A 81 3.05 -2.34 -4.40
C GLN A 81 2.73 -1.02 -5.12
N LEU A 82 2.50 -1.09 -6.43
CA LEU A 82 2.18 0.08 -7.23
C LEU A 82 0.86 0.73 -6.76
N MET A 83 -0.12 -0.07 -6.37
CA MET A 83 -1.41 0.44 -5.89
C MET A 83 -1.29 1.13 -4.53
N LEU A 84 -0.60 0.51 -3.56
CA LEU A 84 -0.30 1.11 -2.26
C LEU A 84 0.44 2.44 -2.43
N TRP A 85 1.45 2.46 -3.28
CA TRP A 85 2.22 3.66 -3.59
C TRP A 85 1.30 4.75 -4.15
N LYS A 86 0.49 4.46 -5.18
CA LYS A 86 -0.42 5.43 -5.80
C LYS A 86 -1.39 6.05 -4.80
N ASN A 87 -1.86 5.28 -3.82
CA ASN A 87 -2.69 5.79 -2.74
C ASN A 87 -1.91 6.74 -1.82
N GLY A 88 -0.68 6.38 -1.44
CA GLY A 88 0.23 7.28 -0.72
C GLY A 88 0.44 8.61 -1.46
N ASP A 89 0.68 8.56 -2.78
CA ASP A 89 0.82 9.74 -3.65
C ASP A 89 -0.45 10.59 -3.67
N TYR A 90 -1.63 9.96 -3.69
CA TYR A 90 -2.91 10.66 -3.67
C TYR A 90 -3.10 11.45 -2.37
N PHE A 91 -2.88 10.84 -1.20
CA PHE A 91 -3.00 11.53 0.07
C PHE A 91 -1.92 12.60 0.25
N TYR A 92 -0.69 12.33 -0.19
CA TYR A 92 0.41 13.30 -0.16
C TYR A 92 0.06 14.56 -0.96
N LYS A 93 -0.48 14.41 -2.18
CA LYS A 93 -0.92 15.54 -3.01
C LYS A 93 -2.06 16.35 -2.39
N LYS A 94 -2.85 15.74 -1.51
CA LYS A 94 -3.91 16.42 -0.76
C LYS A 94 -3.43 17.09 0.53
N GLY A 95 -2.14 16.95 0.88
CA GLY A 95 -1.58 17.42 2.14
C GLY A 95 -1.97 16.58 3.35
N ASP A 96 -2.57 15.40 3.14
CA ASP A 96 -2.89 14.46 4.20
C ASP A 96 -1.70 13.53 4.42
N TYR A 97 -0.66 14.10 5.04
CA TYR A 97 0.62 13.40 5.21
C TYR A 97 0.51 12.21 6.15
N LYS A 98 -0.45 12.21 7.09
CA LYS A 98 -0.64 11.11 8.04
C LYS A 98 -1.10 9.86 7.29
N ASN A 99 -2.12 9.99 6.46
CA ASN A 99 -2.58 8.88 5.63
C ASN A 99 -1.51 8.49 4.61
N ALA A 100 -0.86 9.46 3.96
CA ALA A 100 0.23 9.18 3.02
C ALA A 100 1.35 8.33 3.65
N LEU A 101 1.76 8.67 4.88
CA LEU A 101 2.75 7.92 5.65
C LEU A 101 2.32 6.47 5.86
N SER A 102 1.07 6.23 6.27
CA SER A 102 0.52 4.88 6.49
C SER A 102 0.62 4.02 5.21
N TRP A 103 0.19 4.55 4.06
CA TRP A 103 0.28 3.86 2.76
C TRP A 103 1.73 3.60 2.31
N TYR A 104 2.63 4.56 2.49
CA TYR A 104 4.03 4.36 2.14
C TYR A 104 4.73 3.33 3.04
N CYS A 105 4.40 3.28 4.33
CA CYS A 105 4.90 2.25 5.26
C CYS A 105 4.46 0.86 4.80
N HIS A 106 3.19 0.70 4.41
CA HIS A 106 2.70 -0.55 3.84
C HIS A 106 3.45 -0.93 2.56
N THR A 107 3.66 0.02 1.64
CA THR A 107 4.46 -0.21 0.42
C THR A 107 5.87 -0.70 0.77
N SER A 108 6.52 -0.07 1.77
CA SER A 108 7.90 -0.35 2.16
C SER A 108 8.04 -1.76 2.70
N SER A 109 7.10 -2.19 3.55
CA SER A 109 7.10 -3.52 4.14
C SER A 109 6.96 -4.65 3.08
N ILE A 110 6.28 -4.41 1.95
CA ILE A 110 6.22 -5.40 0.86
C ILE A 110 7.50 -5.34 0.03
N LEU A 111 8.02 -4.13 -0.21
CA LEU A 111 9.24 -3.89 -0.99
C LEU A 111 10.45 -4.62 -0.39
N THR A 112 10.65 -4.52 0.93
CA THR A 112 11.76 -5.19 1.65
C THR A 112 11.75 -6.70 1.51
N ASN A 113 10.59 -7.31 1.26
CA ASN A 113 10.44 -8.76 1.20
C ASN A 113 10.55 -9.33 -0.22
N THR A 114 10.50 -8.49 -1.26
CA THR A 114 10.17 -8.96 -2.62
C THR A 114 11.02 -8.38 -3.74
N THR A 115 11.78 -7.30 -3.51
CA THR A 115 12.53 -6.65 -4.59
C THR A 115 13.94 -6.26 -4.18
N THR A 116 14.84 -6.36 -5.16
CA THR A 116 16.23 -5.92 -5.11
C THR A 116 16.45 -4.59 -5.85
N ASP A 117 15.39 -3.94 -6.37
CA ASP A 117 15.52 -2.66 -7.11
C ASP A 117 15.79 -1.50 -6.14
N PRO A 118 17.02 -0.99 -6.08
CA PRO A 118 17.41 0.03 -5.12
C PRO A 118 16.79 1.39 -5.42
N ASN A 119 16.37 1.64 -6.66
CA ASN A 119 15.76 2.92 -7.05
C ASN A 119 14.38 3.07 -6.41
N ASN A 120 13.58 1.99 -6.40
CA ASN A 120 12.26 2.01 -5.78
C ASN A 120 12.37 2.21 -4.27
N VAL A 121 13.35 1.58 -3.63
CA VAL A 121 13.62 1.75 -2.19
C VAL A 121 13.97 3.21 -1.89
N LEU A 122 14.87 3.80 -2.68
CA LEU A 122 15.26 5.19 -2.50
C LEU A 122 14.07 6.15 -2.66
N VAL A 123 13.30 6.02 -3.76
CA VAL A 123 12.15 6.89 -4.01
C VAL A 123 11.12 6.79 -2.89
N LEU A 124 10.86 5.60 -2.38
CA LEU A 124 9.93 5.40 -1.28
C LEU A 124 10.44 6.02 0.04
N SER A 125 11.73 5.85 0.36
CA SER A 125 12.34 6.47 1.52
C SER A 125 12.26 7.99 1.48
N ARG A 126 12.40 8.63 0.30
CA ARG A 126 12.17 10.09 0.16
C ARG A 126 10.77 10.48 0.57
N LYS A 127 9.78 9.70 0.14
CA LYS A 127 8.36 9.99 0.36
C LYS A 127 8.02 9.85 1.84
N LEU A 128 8.53 8.81 2.49
CA LEU A 128 8.45 8.63 3.94
C LEU A 128 9.10 9.82 4.67
N ALA A 129 10.33 10.16 4.32
CA ALA A 129 11.06 11.27 4.93
C ALA A 129 10.33 12.61 4.77
N ALA A 130 9.78 12.88 3.58
CA ALA A 130 8.96 14.07 3.35
C ALA A 130 7.70 14.08 4.24
N CYS A 131 7.02 12.94 4.40
CA CYS A 131 5.86 12.85 5.30
C CYS A 131 6.25 13.10 6.76
N TYR A 132 7.36 12.54 7.24
CA TYR A 132 7.87 12.79 8.59
C TYR A 132 8.27 14.27 8.79
N ALA A 133 8.96 14.87 7.84
CA ALA A 133 9.32 16.29 7.89
C ALA A 133 8.09 17.21 7.95
N HIS A 134 7.01 16.86 7.24
CA HIS A 134 5.74 17.58 7.32
C HIS A 134 5.03 17.45 8.69
N HIS A 135 5.38 16.43 9.49
CA HIS A 135 4.93 16.29 10.89
C HIS A 135 5.95 16.84 11.91
N SER A 136 7.04 17.46 11.44
CA SER A 136 8.17 17.91 12.28
C SER A 136 8.95 16.78 12.98
N ASP A 137 8.79 15.54 12.51
CA ASP A 137 9.56 14.38 12.97
C ASP A 137 10.89 14.26 12.19
N TYR A 138 11.73 15.28 12.31
CA TYR A 138 12.95 15.40 11.50
C TYR A 138 13.96 14.27 11.72
N ASP A 139 14.04 13.73 12.94
CA ASP A 139 14.92 12.61 13.27
C ASP A 139 14.55 11.36 12.46
N LEU A 140 13.24 11.04 12.38
CA LEU A 140 12.74 9.92 11.60
C LEU A 140 12.88 10.15 10.09
N ALA A 141 12.75 11.40 9.65
CA ALA A 141 12.99 11.77 8.25
C ALA A 141 14.45 11.51 7.84
N ILE A 142 15.40 11.91 8.69
CA ILE A 142 16.83 11.67 8.49
C ILE A 142 17.11 10.16 8.49
N GLU A 143 16.59 9.41 9.47
CA GLU A 143 16.79 7.96 9.56
C GLU A 143 16.30 7.23 8.29
N CYS A 144 15.14 7.62 7.75
CA CYS A 144 14.61 7.06 6.51
C CYS A 144 15.55 7.29 5.32
N LEU A 145 16.15 8.48 5.24
CA LEU A 145 17.09 8.83 4.19
C LEU A 145 18.41 8.08 4.37
N GLU A 146 18.99 8.08 5.57
CA GLU A 146 20.25 7.37 5.86
C GLU A 146 20.18 5.88 5.51
N LYS A 147 19.07 5.21 5.85
CA LYS A 147 18.85 3.81 5.46
C LYS A 147 18.86 3.61 3.96
N ALA A 148 18.26 4.53 3.19
CA ALA A 148 18.27 4.46 1.73
C ALA A 148 19.65 4.75 1.13
N ILE A 149 20.40 5.68 1.73
CA ILE A 149 21.76 6.04 1.31
C ILE A 149 22.71 4.85 1.45
N ASN A 150 22.59 4.11 2.56
CA ASN A 150 23.40 2.90 2.80
C ASN A 150 23.14 1.79 1.78
N ILE A 151 21.99 1.81 1.09
CA ILE A 151 21.67 0.85 0.04
C ILE A 151 22.34 1.28 -1.28
N HIS A 152 22.32 2.57 -1.65
CA HIS A 152 22.92 3.06 -2.90
C HIS A 152 23.55 4.47 -2.77
N LEU A 153 24.86 4.49 -2.48
CA LEU A 153 25.67 5.70 -2.26
C LEU A 153 25.73 6.69 -3.44
N SER A 154 25.64 6.20 -4.69
CA SER A 154 25.75 7.06 -5.88
C SER A 154 24.48 7.85 -6.19
N LEU A 155 23.31 7.30 -5.92
CA LEU A 155 22.01 7.98 -6.11
C LEU A 155 21.66 8.90 -4.93
N ALA A 156 22.33 8.71 -3.80
CA ALA A 156 22.17 9.46 -2.56
C ALA A 156 22.84 10.86 -2.58
N GLN A 157 23.79 11.11 -3.48
CA GLN A 157 24.58 12.35 -3.49
C GLN A 157 23.75 13.60 -3.73
N ASP A 158 22.69 13.50 -4.53
CA ASP A 158 21.73 14.60 -4.74
C ASP A 158 21.02 15.01 -3.43
N PHE A 159 20.89 14.11 -2.45
CA PHE A 159 20.14 14.34 -1.21
C PHE A 159 20.93 15.03 -0.12
N LEU A 160 22.22 14.75 -0.02
CA LEU A 160 23.09 15.45 0.94
C LEU A 160 23.03 16.98 0.73
N SER A 161 22.82 17.42 -0.53
CA SER A 161 22.64 18.83 -0.87
C SER A 161 21.33 19.45 -0.35
N LEU A 162 20.29 18.64 -0.12
CA LEU A 162 18.96 19.09 0.32
C LEU A 162 18.82 19.14 1.85
N ILE A 163 19.62 18.37 2.59
CA ILE A 163 19.57 18.29 4.08
C ILE A 163 20.50 19.32 4.72
N GLN A 164 21.41 19.95 3.95
CA GLN A 164 22.38 20.94 4.45
C GLN A 164 21.83 22.38 4.61
N TRP A 165 20.51 22.58 4.72
CA TRP A 165 19.90 23.90 4.93
C TRP A 165 19.05 23.96 6.19
#